data_AF-A0A8J6K9V6-F1
#
_entry.id   AF-A0A8J6K9V6-F1
#
_cell.length_a   1.000
_cell.length_b   1.000
_cell.length_c   1.000
_cell.angle_alpha   90.00
_cell.angle_beta   90.00
_cell.angle_gamma   90.00
#
_symmetry.space_group_name_H-M   'P 1'
#
loop_
_entity.id
_entity.type
_entity.pdbx_description
1 polymer ?
#
loop_
_entity_poly.entity_id
_entity_poly.type
_entity_poly.pdbx_seq_one_letter_code
_entity_poly.pdbx_strand_id
1 'polypeptide(L)'
;MKRESLPLRGRRPRPESALIDNDGLYNPDCEADGTFKARQCNNTETCWCVNSAGVRRTDKGDKASKTCSELVRTHWVVVEMKRTDTSDADNVVEAAIRKLIKTRYNVPDKLIDRIEVDGPYIFVDLKQNSTQKQSNDVDIADVAYYMEKDIKGDSIIQLSNPFGITVNGKNFVVQEPLIMFMDEKPHEISMKRLTAGVIAVIVVVVVAIIAGIVVLVLTRRKRGKYEKAEMKEMNEVQRELNS
;
A
#
# COMPACT_ATOMS: atom_id res chain seq x y z
N MET A 1 -4.88 1.36 -19.56
CA MET A 1 -5.77 0.36 -18.90
C MET A 1 -6.89 -0.21 -19.76
N LYS A 2 -8.02 0.47 -20.01
CA LYS A 2 -9.19 -0.14 -20.73
C LYS A 2 -8.82 -0.76 -22.08
N ARG A 3 -8.07 -0.01 -22.90
CA ARG A 3 -7.56 -0.50 -24.20
C ARG A 3 -6.68 -1.75 -24.07
N GLU A 4 -5.83 -1.82 -23.06
CA GLU A 4 -4.95 -2.99 -22.81
C GLU A 4 -5.71 -4.20 -22.24
N SER A 5 -6.82 -3.95 -21.56
CA SER A 5 -7.67 -5.01 -20.98
C SER A 5 -8.54 -5.73 -22.03
N LEU A 6 -8.65 -5.17 -23.24
CA LEU A 6 -9.40 -5.78 -24.32
C LEU A 6 -8.78 -7.11 -24.72
N PRO A 7 -9.59 -8.16 -24.95
CA PRO A 7 -9.08 -9.45 -25.36
C PRO A 7 -8.35 -9.30 -26.71
N LEU A 8 -7.06 -9.63 -26.73
CA LEU A 8 -6.33 -9.82 -27.97
C LEU A 8 -7.03 -10.91 -28.79
N ARG A 9 -7.28 -10.65 -30.08
CA ARG A 9 -7.89 -11.61 -31.01
C ARG A 9 -7.11 -12.94 -30.91
N GLY A 10 -7.84 -14.05 -30.66
CA GLY A 10 -7.27 -15.40 -30.57
C GLY A 10 -7.08 -15.96 -29.15
N ARG A 11 -7.34 -15.21 -28.08
CA ARG A 11 -7.38 -15.78 -26.71
C ARG A 11 -8.69 -16.54 -26.46
N ARG A 12 -8.58 -17.73 -25.84
CA ARG A 12 -9.75 -18.52 -25.39
C ARG A 12 -10.60 -17.69 -24.42
N PRO A 13 -11.95 -17.73 -24.50
CA PRO A 13 -12.79 -17.12 -23.49
C PRO A 13 -12.45 -17.69 -22.11
N ARG A 14 -12.32 -16.80 -21.12
CA ARG A 14 -12.05 -17.21 -19.74
C ARG A 14 -13.27 -17.96 -19.20
N PRO A 15 -13.06 -19.03 -18.40
CA PRO A 15 -14.14 -19.66 -17.66
C PRO A 15 -14.84 -18.65 -16.74
N GLU A 16 -16.17 -18.78 -16.61
CA GLU A 16 -17.00 -17.87 -15.82
C GLU A 16 -16.63 -17.86 -14.32
N SER A 17 -16.08 -18.96 -13.81
CA SER A 17 -15.60 -19.12 -12.43
C SER A 17 -14.15 -18.70 -12.21
N ALA A 18 -13.45 -18.18 -13.22
CA ALA A 18 -12.06 -17.78 -13.08
C ALA A 18 -11.94 -16.57 -12.14
N LEU A 19 -11.31 -16.77 -10.99
CA LEU A 19 -10.91 -15.70 -10.08
C LEU A 19 -9.79 -14.89 -10.73
N ILE A 20 -10.09 -13.66 -11.14
CA ILE A 20 -9.11 -12.72 -11.68
C ILE A 20 -8.71 -11.78 -10.55
N ASP A 21 -7.43 -11.80 -10.21
CA ASP A 21 -6.87 -10.77 -9.35
C ASP A 21 -6.76 -9.46 -10.12
N ASN A 22 -7.68 -8.55 -9.83
CA ASN A 22 -7.81 -7.24 -10.47
C ASN A 22 -7.05 -6.14 -9.68
N ASP A 23 -6.17 -6.51 -8.77
CA ASP A 23 -5.49 -5.55 -7.90
C ASP A 23 -4.38 -4.74 -8.62
N GLY A 24 -4.22 -4.95 -9.95
CA GLY A 24 -3.40 -4.12 -10.85
C GLY A 24 -4.15 -3.73 -12.13
N LEU A 25 -3.91 -4.44 -13.24
CA LEU A 25 -4.56 -4.16 -14.53
C LEU A 25 -5.93 -4.85 -14.65
N TYR A 26 -7.00 -4.07 -14.76
CA TYR A 26 -8.36 -4.54 -15.00
C TYR A 26 -9.03 -3.78 -16.17
N ASN A 27 -10.25 -4.16 -16.53
CA ASN A 27 -11.08 -3.44 -17.51
C ASN A 27 -11.97 -2.42 -16.78
N PRO A 28 -11.56 -1.14 -16.67
CA PRO A 28 -12.32 -0.16 -15.91
C PRO A 28 -13.55 0.35 -16.68
N ASP A 29 -14.54 0.75 -15.90
CA ASP A 29 -15.58 1.66 -16.33
C ASP A 29 -15.10 3.11 -16.19
N CYS A 30 -15.23 3.87 -17.27
CA CYS A 30 -14.81 5.26 -17.37
C CYS A 30 -16.02 6.15 -17.64
N GLU A 31 -15.98 7.39 -17.20
CA GLU A 31 -16.85 8.46 -17.66
C GLU A 31 -16.47 8.89 -19.09
N ALA A 32 -17.29 9.74 -19.70
CA ALA A 32 -17.11 10.18 -21.09
C ALA A 32 -15.81 10.98 -21.32
N ASP A 33 -15.32 11.66 -20.28
CA ASP A 33 -14.05 12.39 -20.29
C ASP A 33 -12.82 11.49 -20.07
N GLY A 34 -13.03 10.18 -19.90
CA GLY A 34 -11.98 9.20 -19.66
C GLY A 34 -11.61 8.99 -18.19
N THR A 35 -12.18 9.75 -17.26
CA THR A 35 -11.96 9.56 -15.82
C THR A 35 -12.57 8.24 -15.33
N PHE A 36 -12.03 7.66 -14.26
CA PHE A 36 -12.59 6.44 -13.69
C PHE A 36 -13.94 6.71 -13.04
N LYS A 37 -14.91 5.81 -13.25
CA LYS A 37 -16.08 5.77 -12.38
C LYS A 37 -15.64 5.39 -10.96
N ALA A 38 -16.16 6.07 -9.95
CA ALA A 38 -15.81 5.82 -8.55
C ALA A 38 -16.04 4.37 -8.12
N ARG A 39 -17.13 3.76 -8.63
CA ARG A 39 -17.44 2.35 -8.44
C ARG A 39 -17.00 1.54 -9.66
N GLN A 40 -16.20 0.52 -9.41
CA GLN A 40 -15.78 -0.47 -10.40
C GLN A 40 -16.39 -1.82 -10.04
N CYS A 41 -16.81 -2.59 -11.04
CA CYS A 41 -17.41 -3.90 -10.84
C CYS A 41 -16.79 -4.92 -11.80
N ASN A 42 -16.69 -6.17 -11.37
CA ASN A 42 -16.41 -7.27 -12.27
C ASN A 42 -17.74 -7.84 -12.86
N ASN A 43 -17.61 -8.80 -13.77
CA ASN A 43 -18.76 -9.45 -14.41
C ASN A 43 -19.52 -10.41 -13.47
N THR A 44 -19.08 -10.61 -12.23
CA THR A 44 -19.63 -11.59 -11.27
C THR A 44 -20.22 -10.89 -10.03
N GLU A 45 -20.86 -9.74 -10.23
CA GLU A 45 -21.55 -8.92 -9.21
C GLU A 45 -20.68 -8.38 -8.06
N THR A 46 -19.35 -8.49 -8.14
CA THR A 46 -18.43 -7.97 -7.14
C THR A 46 -17.95 -6.58 -7.53
N CYS A 47 -18.10 -5.60 -6.63
CA CYS A 47 -17.73 -4.21 -6.85
C CYS A 47 -16.78 -3.68 -5.78
N TRP A 48 -16.02 -2.65 -6.11
CA TRP A 48 -15.12 -1.93 -5.21
C TRP A 48 -15.08 -0.44 -5.57
N CYS A 49 -14.62 0.40 -4.64
CA CYS A 49 -14.38 1.82 -4.94
C CYS A 49 -12.93 2.05 -5.31
N VAL A 50 -12.70 2.98 -6.24
CA VAL A 50 -11.37 3.38 -6.72
C VAL A 50 -11.11 4.87 -6.54
N ASN A 51 -9.84 5.27 -6.56
CA ASN A 51 -9.41 6.67 -6.63
C ASN A 51 -9.30 7.16 -8.06
N SER A 52 -8.95 8.44 -8.22
CA SER A 52 -8.75 9.05 -9.53
C SER A 52 -7.64 8.38 -10.35
N ALA A 53 -6.73 7.64 -9.71
CA ALA A 53 -5.72 6.81 -10.38
C ALA A 53 -6.22 5.39 -10.73
N GLY A 54 -7.48 5.07 -10.45
CA GLY A 54 -8.06 3.75 -10.71
C GLY A 54 -7.65 2.67 -9.71
N VAL A 55 -6.97 3.03 -8.62
CA VAL A 55 -6.52 2.10 -7.57
C VAL A 55 -7.64 1.87 -6.56
N ARG A 56 -7.83 0.61 -6.18
CA ARG A 56 -8.85 0.17 -5.21
C ARG A 56 -8.56 0.76 -3.82
N ARG A 57 -9.55 1.44 -3.23
CA ARG A 57 -9.47 2.02 -1.87
C ARG A 57 -10.30 1.30 -0.80
N THR A 58 -11.07 0.29 -1.19
CA THR A 58 -12.02 -0.38 -0.28
C THR A 58 -11.98 -1.88 -0.47
N ASP A 59 -12.59 -2.61 0.46
CA ASP A 59 -12.90 -4.02 0.23
C ASP A 59 -13.88 -4.21 -0.93
N LYS A 60 -13.80 -5.39 -1.54
CA LYS A 60 -14.77 -5.88 -2.52
C LYS A 60 -16.07 -6.22 -1.80
N GLY A 61 -17.21 -5.89 -2.40
CA GLY A 61 -18.53 -6.18 -1.86
C GLY A 61 -19.56 -6.36 -2.96
N ASP A 62 -20.76 -6.79 -2.60
CA ASP A 62 -21.81 -7.07 -3.57
C ASP A 62 -22.30 -5.80 -4.27
N LYS A 63 -22.69 -5.91 -5.54
CA LYS A 63 -23.17 -4.79 -6.35
C LYS A 63 -24.34 -4.02 -5.72
N ALA A 64 -25.19 -4.71 -4.96
CA ALA A 64 -26.34 -4.12 -4.27
C ALA A 64 -25.95 -3.30 -3.02
N SER A 65 -24.90 -3.70 -2.30
CA SER A 65 -24.46 -3.05 -1.06
C SER A 65 -23.31 -2.06 -1.28
N LYS A 66 -22.53 -2.24 -2.36
CA LYS A 66 -21.35 -1.42 -2.61
C LYS A 66 -21.71 -0.06 -3.20
N THR A 67 -21.58 0.96 -2.36
CA THR A 67 -21.80 2.36 -2.69
C THR A 67 -20.47 3.12 -2.73
N CYS A 68 -20.24 3.90 -3.78
CA CYS A 68 -19.09 4.78 -3.93
C CYS A 68 -19.64 6.15 -4.36
N SER A 69 -19.85 7.05 -3.40
CA SER A 69 -20.53 8.34 -3.61
C SER A 69 -19.68 9.34 -4.39
N GLU A 70 -18.36 9.23 -4.30
CA GLU A 70 -17.43 10.17 -4.94
C GLU A 70 -16.17 9.47 -5.43
N LEU A 71 -15.56 10.06 -6.47
CA LEU A 71 -14.23 9.70 -6.91
C LEU A 71 -13.22 10.51 -6.10
N VAL A 72 -12.57 9.88 -5.11
CA VAL A 72 -11.56 10.60 -4.31
C VAL A 72 -10.30 10.81 -5.12
N ARG A 73 -9.78 12.02 -5.04
CA ARG A 73 -8.58 12.48 -5.72
C ARG A 73 -7.33 11.86 -5.11
N THR A 74 -6.47 11.35 -5.97
CA THR A 74 -5.08 11.02 -5.67
C THR A 74 -4.23 12.27 -5.84
N HIS A 75 -3.90 12.92 -4.73
CA HIS A 75 -3.20 14.21 -4.74
C HIS A 75 -1.68 14.11 -4.75
N TRP A 76 -1.13 12.94 -4.41
CA TRP A 76 0.31 12.72 -4.32
C TRP A 76 0.62 11.31 -4.82
N VAL A 77 1.57 11.22 -5.76
CA VAL A 77 2.08 9.97 -6.30
C VAL A 77 3.60 9.95 -6.11
N VAL A 78 4.13 8.85 -5.59
CA VAL A 78 5.57 8.61 -5.55
C VAL A 78 5.92 7.54 -6.57
N VAL A 79 6.86 7.86 -7.45
CA VAL A 79 7.48 6.88 -8.33
C VAL A 79 8.85 6.55 -7.76
N GLU A 80 8.98 5.36 -7.20
CA GLU A 80 10.27 4.79 -6.84
C GLU A 80 10.81 3.99 -8.03
N MET A 81 12.10 4.13 -8.33
CA MET A 81 12.79 3.35 -9.34
C MET A 81 14.23 3.12 -8.93
N LYS A 82 14.86 2.09 -9.48
CA LYS A 82 16.23 1.71 -9.17
C LYS A 82 17.19 2.09 -10.29
N ARG A 83 18.27 2.82 -9.97
CA ARG A 83 19.38 3.09 -10.91
C ARG A 83 20.41 1.96 -10.87
N THR A 84 20.96 1.62 -12.04
CA THR A 84 22.02 0.62 -12.14
C THR A 84 23.40 1.20 -11.87
N ASP A 85 23.62 2.47 -12.20
CA ASP A 85 24.87 3.20 -11.99
C ASP A 85 24.69 4.23 -10.88
N THR A 86 25.54 4.17 -9.86
CA THR A 86 25.56 5.08 -8.71
C THR A 86 26.77 6.00 -8.70
N SER A 87 27.54 6.05 -9.80
CA SER A 87 28.75 6.87 -9.90
C SER A 87 28.47 8.36 -10.16
N ASP A 88 27.34 8.66 -10.80
CA ASP A 88 26.89 10.04 -11.03
C ASP A 88 26.37 10.69 -9.73
N ALA A 89 26.75 11.95 -9.52
CA ALA A 89 26.32 12.74 -8.37
C ALA A 89 24.79 12.93 -8.36
N ASP A 90 24.20 12.85 -7.18
CA ASP A 90 22.74 12.83 -6.98
C ASP A 90 22.03 14.04 -7.59
N ASN A 91 22.60 15.24 -7.47
CA ASN A 91 22.05 16.46 -8.06
C ASN A 91 22.05 16.45 -9.60
N VAL A 92 23.01 15.77 -10.23
CA VAL A 92 23.08 15.63 -11.70
C VAL A 92 22.01 14.66 -12.18
N VAL A 93 21.83 13.54 -11.47
CA VAL A 93 20.75 12.58 -11.72
C VAL A 93 19.39 13.26 -11.53
N GLU A 94 19.20 14.00 -10.43
CA GLU A 94 17.99 14.76 -10.15
C GLU A 94 17.60 15.68 -11.32
N ALA A 95 18.55 16.48 -11.81
CA ALA A 95 18.33 17.39 -12.92
C ALA A 95 17.96 16.66 -14.23
N ALA A 96 18.59 15.53 -14.50
CA ALA A 96 18.29 14.71 -15.67
C ALA A 96 16.88 14.10 -15.62
N ILE A 97 16.50 13.54 -14.46
CA ILE A 97 15.15 12.99 -14.22
C ILE A 97 14.10 14.10 -14.31
N ARG A 98 14.36 15.28 -13.70
CA ARG A 98 13.47 16.44 -13.81
C ARG A 98 13.25 16.86 -15.26
N LYS A 99 14.32 16.96 -16.03
CA LYS A 99 14.26 17.31 -17.46
C LYS A 99 13.46 16.27 -18.26
N LEU A 100 13.71 14.99 -18.03
CA LEU A 100 12.98 13.89 -18.67
C LEU A 100 11.48 14.00 -18.40
N ILE A 101 11.08 14.16 -17.13
CA ILE A 101 9.67 14.19 -16.75
C ILE A 101 8.94 15.37 -17.42
N LYS A 102 9.56 16.55 -17.40
CA LYS A 102 9.01 17.76 -18.02
C LYS A 102 8.84 17.61 -19.53
N THR A 103 9.84 17.04 -20.21
CA THR A 103 9.87 16.98 -21.67
C THR A 103 9.06 15.83 -22.24
N ARG A 104 9.18 14.63 -21.65
CA ARG A 104 8.55 13.42 -22.18
C ARG A 104 7.07 13.32 -21.80
N TYR A 105 6.70 13.73 -20.58
CA TYR A 105 5.33 13.63 -20.08
C TYR A 105 4.62 14.98 -20.00
N ASN A 106 5.23 16.05 -20.53
CA ASN A 106 4.68 17.42 -20.54
C ASN A 106 4.23 17.91 -19.15
N VAL A 107 5.02 17.59 -18.11
CA VAL A 107 4.67 17.90 -16.72
C VAL A 107 5.18 19.30 -16.34
N PRO A 108 4.31 20.21 -15.88
CA PRO A 108 4.73 21.49 -15.33
C PRO A 108 5.60 21.32 -14.08
N ASP A 109 6.60 22.17 -13.92
CA ASP A 109 7.55 22.10 -12.80
C ASP A 109 6.85 22.15 -11.42
N LYS A 110 5.75 22.92 -11.33
CA LYS A 110 4.90 23.02 -10.12
C LYS A 110 4.33 21.70 -9.61
N LEU A 111 4.25 20.66 -10.45
CA LEU A 111 3.72 19.35 -10.07
C LEU A 111 4.82 18.39 -9.59
N ILE A 112 6.10 18.73 -9.81
CA ILE A 112 7.25 17.94 -9.38
C ILE A 112 7.72 18.49 -8.03
N ASP A 113 7.18 17.94 -6.94
CA ASP A 113 7.43 18.39 -5.57
C ASP A 113 8.90 18.16 -5.18
N ARG A 114 9.41 16.96 -5.43
CA ARG A 114 10.78 16.56 -5.10
C ARG A 114 11.24 15.39 -5.96
N ILE A 115 12.54 15.36 -6.22
CA ILE A 115 13.23 14.17 -6.72
C ILE A 115 14.37 13.90 -5.73
N GLU A 116 14.37 12.72 -5.14
CA GLU A 116 15.34 12.31 -4.14
C GLU A 116 16.12 11.10 -4.66
N VAL A 117 17.43 11.10 -4.45
CA VAL A 117 18.32 10.00 -4.83
C VAL A 117 18.97 9.50 -3.55
N ASP A 118 18.76 8.21 -3.24
CA ASP A 118 19.34 7.56 -2.06
C ASP A 118 19.95 6.22 -2.47
N GLY A 119 21.28 6.18 -2.56
CA GLY A 119 22.01 5.00 -3.03
C GLY A 119 21.52 4.55 -4.41
N PRO A 120 20.99 3.32 -4.56
CA PRO A 120 20.46 2.84 -5.83
C PRO A 120 19.02 3.28 -6.12
N TYR A 121 18.33 3.95 -5.19
CA TYR A 121 16.92 4.33 -5.34
C TYR A 121 16.77 5.78 -5.76
N ILE A 122 15.77 6.03 -6.61
CA ILE A 122 15.33 7.36 -7.01
C ILE A 122 13.84 7.44 -6.72
N PHE A 123 13.44 8.47 -5.97
CA PHE A 123 12.06 8.77 -5.63
C PHE A 123 11.63 10.05 -6.33
N VAL A 124 10.50 10.01 -7.02
CA VAL A 124 9.89 11.17 -7.68
C VAL A 124 8.54 11.44 -7.02
N ASP A 125 8.47 12.53 -6.26
CA ASP A 125 7.24 13.02 -5.64
C ASP A 125 6.49 13.94 -6.62
N LEU A 126 5.33 13.48 -7.10
CA LEU A 126 4.41 14.27 -7.91
C LEU A 126 3.19 14.69 -7.09
N LYS A 127 2.88 15.98 -7.01
CA LYS A 127 1.73 16.51 -6.26
C LYS A 127 0.82 17.37 -7.12
N GLN A 128 -0.48 17.12 -7.01
CA GLN A 128 -1.52 17.83 -7.76
C GLN A 128 -2.87 17.69 -7.05
N ASN A 129 -3.22 18.72 -6.28
CA ASN A 129 -4.52 18.80 -5.61
C ASN A 129 -5.65 19.00 -6.61
N SER A 130 -6.88 18.63 -6.23
CA SER A 130 -8.08 18.82 -7.03
C SER A 130 -8.28 20.28 -7.50
N THR A 131 -7.95 21.27 -6.65
CA THR A 131 -8.05 22.70 -6.96
C THR A 131 -7.01 23.23 -7.94
N GLN A 132 -5.92 22.49 -8.17
CA GLN A 132 -4.80 22.91 -9.02
C GLN A 132 -4.89 22.36 -10.46
N LYS A 133 -5.73 21.34 -10.70
CA LYS A 133 -5.89 20.69 -12.00
C LYS A 133 -6.77 21.55 -12.91
N GLN A 134 -6.19 22.08 -13.98
CA GLN A 134 -6.93 22.72 -15.06
C GLN A 134 -7.33 21.70 -16.14
N SER A 135 -8.32 22.01 -16.98
CA SER A 135 -8.85 21.08 -17.99
C SER A 135 -7.82 20.55 -19.00
N ASN A 136 -6.69 21.25 -19.18
CA ASN A 136 -5.62 20.86 -20.11
C ASN A 136 -4.35 20.38 -19.39
N ASP A 137 -4.34 20.36 -18.05
CA ASP A 137 -3.20 19.89 -17.29
C ASP A 137 -3.18 18.35 -17.31
N VAL A 138 -1.98 17.78 -17.49
CA VAL A 138 -1.74 16.35 -17.31
C VAL A 138 -2.11 15.91 -15.89
N ASP A 139 -2.63 14.69 -15.73
CA ASP A 139 -2.83 14.10 -14.41
C ASP A 139 -1.55 13.42 -13.92
N ILE A 140 -1.15 13.65 -12.67
CA ILE A 140 0.01 12.97 -12.08
C ILE A 140 -0.15 11.44 -12.04
N ALA A 141 -1.39 10.92 -11.98
CA ALA A 141 -1.64 9.49 -12.07
C ALA A 141 -1.36 8.94 -13.48
N ASP A 142 -1.70 9.70 -14.52
CA ASP A 142 -1.38 9.35 -15.91
C ASP A 142 0.14 9.35 -16.10
N VAL A 143 0.82 10.40 -15.62
CA VAL A 143 2.28 10.52 -15.69
C VAL A 143 2.96 9.31 -15.06
N ALA A 144 2.55 8.93 -13.85
CA ALA A 144 3.11 7.77 -13.16
C ALA A 144 2.85 6.47 -13.92
N TYR A 145 1.66 6.30 -14.49
CA TYR A 145 1.33 5.13 -15.32
C TYR A 145 2.19 5.06 -16.59
N TYR A 146 2.33 6.17 -17.32
CA TYR A 146 3.19 6.25 -18.50
C TYR A 146 4.65 5.98 -18.15
N MET A 147 5.13 6.54 -17.04
CA MET A 147 6.50 6.34 -16.57
C MET A 147 6.76 4.89 -16.17
N GLU A 148 5.82 4.24 -15.48
CA GLU A 148 5.90 2.81 -15.15
C GLU A 148 6.05 1.96 -16.42
N LYS A 149 5.24 2.25 -17.46
CA LYS A 149 5.28 1.54 -18.75
C LYS A 149 6.60 1.75 -19.47
N ASP A 150 7.11 2.97 -19.49
CA ASP A 150 8.38 3.31 -20.10
C ASP A 150 9.55 2.59 -19.44
N ILE A 151 9.60 2.56 -18.10
CA ILE A 151 10.65 1.87 -17.34
C ILE A 151 10.56 0.35 -17.54
N LYS A 152 9.35 -0.21 -17.68
CA LYS A 152 9.13 -1.64 -17.97
C LYS A 152 9.42 -2.04 -19.42
N GLY A 153 9.72 -1.09 -20.31
CA GLY A 153 9.94 -1.34 -21.73
C GLY A 153 8.66 -1.49 -22.57
N ASP A 154 7.49 -1.26 -21.98
CA ASP A 154 6.17 -1.32 -22.62
C ASP A 154 5.67 0.07 -23.00
N SER A 155 6.57 0.92 -23.52
CA SER A 155 6.28 2.33 -23.81
C SER A 155 5.06 2.49 -24.72
N ILE A 156 4.11 3.31 -24.27
CA ILE A 156 2.90 3.66 -25.02
C ILE A 156 2.95 5.08 -25.61
N ILE A 157 4.00 5.86 -25.28
CA ILE A 157 4.24 7.21 -25.82
C ILE A 157 5.18 7.10 -27.01
N GLN A 158 4.67 7.44 -28.20
CA GLN A 158 5.42 7.64 -29.45
C GLN A 158 6.50 6.58 -29.75
N LEU A 159 6.12 5.57 -30.55
CA LEU A 159 7.03 4.50 -31.06
C LEU A 159 8.33 5.02 -31.71
N SER A 160 8.34 6.26 -32.19
CA SER A 160 9.50 6.89 -32.84
C SER A 160 10.56 7.44 -31.88
N ASN A 161 10.27 7.54 -30.58
CA ASN A 161 11.22 8.06 -29.58
C ASN A 161 11.33 7.11 -28.38
N PRO A 162 12.31 6.18 -28.40
CA PRO A 162 12.48 5.20 -27.33
C PRO A 162 12.72 5.90 -26.00
N PHE A 163 12.22 5.30 -24.92
CA PHE A 163 12.52 5.77 -23.59
C PHE A 163 14.03 5.67 -23.33
N GLY A 164 14.62 6.77 -22.86
CA GLY A 164 16.03 6.85 -22.56
C GLY A 164 16.31 8.04 -21.67
N ILE A 165 17.23 7.85 -20.73
CA ILE A 165 17.69 8.90 -19.81
C ILE A 165 19.16 9.14 -20.11
N THR A 166 19.54 10.40 -20.21
CA THR A 166 20.94 10.77 -20.44
C THR A 166 21.45 11.56 -19.24
N VAL A 167 22.47 11.02 -18.57
CA VAL A 167 23.18 11.66 -17.47
C VAL A 167 24.63 11.82 -17.92
N ASN A 168 25.16 13.04 -17.86
CA ASN A 168 26.54 13.34 -18.32
C ASN A 168 26.88 12.83 -19.74
N GLY A 169 25.90 12.84 -20.66
CA GLY A 169 26.06 12.35 -22.03
C GLY A 169 26.10 10.83 -22.18
N LYS A 170 25.96 10.07 -21.08
CA LYS A 170 25.88 8.61 -21.07
C LYS A 170 24.44 8.15 -20.91
N ASN A 171 24.14 6.97 -21.45
CA ASN A 171 22.85 6.32 -21.22
C ASN A 171 22.73 5.92 -19.74
N PHE A 172 21.65 6.34 -19.10
CA PHE A 172 21.37 6.08 -17.70
C PHE A 172 20.16 5.16 -17.60
N VAL A 173 20.33 4.03 -16.92
CA VAL A 173 19.33 2.97 -16.87
C VAL A 173 18.64 2.97 -15.51
N VAL A 174 17.31 2.95 -15.56
CA VAL A 174 16.44 2.76 -14.40
C VAL A 174 15.54 1.54 -14.61
N GLN A 175 15.20 0.85 -13.52
CA GLN A 175 14.42 -0.38 -13.55
C GLN A 175 13.55 -0.52 -12.30
N GLU A 176 12.74 -1.60 -12.26
CA GLU A 176 11.94 -2.00 -11.09
C GLU A 176 11.06 -0.86 -10.52
N PRO A 177 10.18 -0.25 -11.34
CA PRO A 177 9.38 0.87 -10.86
C PRO A 177 8.32 0.40 -9.84
N LEU A 178 8.21 1.11 -8.73
CA LEU A 178 7.16 0.98 -7.74
C LEU A 178 6.39 2.30 -7.63
N ILE A 179 5.07 2.23 -7.83
CA ILE A 179 4.19 3.40 -7.79
C ILE A 179 3.37 3.38 -6.52
N MET A 180 3.46 4.45 -5.73
CA MET A 180 2.71 4.65 -4.49
C MET A 180 1.73 5.80 -4.67
N PHE A 181 0.47 5.58 -4.29
CA PHE A 181 -0.61 6.55 -4.46
C PHE A 181 -1.15 7.00 -3.11
N MET A 182 -1.27 8.30 -2.91
CA MET A 182 -1.81 8.90 -1.69
C MET A 182 -3.02 9.78 -2.02
N ASP A 183 -4.13 9.45 -1.38
CA ASP A 183 -5.44 10.03 -1.64
C ASP A 183 -5.78 11.14 -0.64
N GLU A 184 -6.66 12.07 -1.03
CA GLU A 184 -7.16 13.14 -0.16
C GLU A 184 -8.00 12.60 1.02
N LYS A 185 -8.53 11.38 0.89
CA LYS A 185 -9.24 10.67 1.97
C LYS A 185 -8.59 9.31 2.25
N PRO A 186 -8.53 8.87 3.52
CA PRO A 186 -8.02 7.56 3.88
C PRO A 186 -8.75 6.41 3.16
N HIS A 187 -8.05 5.30 2.97
CA HIS A 187 -8.66 4.08 2.43
C HIS A 187 -9.59 3.43 3.46
N GLU A 188 -10.67 2.82 2.98
CA GLU A 188 -11.66 2.09 3.79
C GLU A 188 -11.52 0.59 3.53
N ILE A 189 -10.28 0.10 3.58
CA ILE A 189 -10.03 -1.35 3.56
C ILE A 189 -10.20 -1.81 5.00
N SER A 190 -11.21 -2.63 5.26
CA SER A 190 -11.32 -3.29 6.55
C SER A 190 -10.07 -4.14 6.70
N MET A 191 -9.21 -3.79 7.66
CA MET A 191 -8.28 -4.78 8.19
C MET A 191 -9.13 -5.99 8.53
N LYS A 192 -8.84 -7.12 7.89
CA LYS A 192 -9.64 -8.33 8.05
C LYS A 192 -9.85 -8.56 9.54
N ARG A 193 -11.14 -8.59 9.90
CA ARG A 193 -11.71 -8.97 11.19
C ARG A 193 -10.73 -9.87 11.94
N LEU A 194 -10.32 -9.51 13.16
CA LEU A 194 -9.97 -10.55 14.12
C LEU A 194 -11.16 -11.50 14.10
N THR A 195 -11.01 -12.68 13.49
CA THR A 195 -12.14 -13.60 13.39
C THR A 195 -12.57 -13.93 14.81
N ALA A 196 -13.86 -14.22 15.03
CA ALA A 196 -14.35 -14.54 16.36
C ALA A 196 -13.50 -15.62 17.06
N GLY A 197 -12.89 -16.52 16.28
CA GLY A 197 -11.92 -17.50 16.76
C GLY A 197 -10.63 -16.88 17.35
N VAL A 198 -10.04 -15.88 16.70
CA VAL A 198 -8.86 -15.18 17.24
C VAL A 198 -9.19 -14.46 18.55
N ILE A 199 -10.35 -13.80 18.61
CA ILE A 199 -10.82 -13.14 19.85
C ILE A 199 -11.05 -14.19 20.95
N ALA A 200 -11.73 -15.30 20.64
CA ALA A 200 -11.99 -16.37 21.60
C ALA A 200 -10.69 -16.97 22.18
N VAL A 201 -9.68 -17.20 21.33
CA VAL A 201 -8.37 -17.70 21.77
C VAL A 201 -7.69 -16.69 22.70
N ILE A 202 -7.68 -15.40 22.33
CA ILE A 202 -7.09 -14.35 23.18
C ILE A 202 -7.77 -14.31 24.55
N VAL A 203 -9.11 -14.36 24.58
CA VAL A 203 -9.86 -14.34 25.85
C VAL A 203 -9.51 -15.54 26.72
N VAL A 204 -9.46 -16.75 26.17
CA VAL A 204 -9.11 -17.98 26.91
C VAL A 204 -7.69 -17.89 27.48
N VAL A 205 -6.72 -17.42 26.69
CA VAL A 205 -5.33 -17.27 27.14
C VAL A 205 -5.22 -16.27 28.28
N VAL A 206 -5.89 -15.11 28.18
CA VAL A 206 -5.89 -14.09 29.24
C VAL A 206 -6.52 -14.63 30.53
N VAL A 207 -7.64 -15.34 30.44
CA VAL A 207 -8.29 -15.97 31.60
C VAL A 207 -7.38 -17.02 32.26
N ALA A 208 -6.70 -17.86 31.47
CA ALA A 208 -5.77 -18.86 32.00
C ALA A 208 -4.57 -18.22 32.71
N ILE A 209 -4.02 -17.12 32.18
CA ILE A 209 -2.93 -16.37 32.82
C ILE A 209 -3.40 -15.77 34.14
N ILE A 210 -4.57 -15.13 34.18
CA ILE A 210 -5.14 -14.55 35.41
C ILE A 210 -5.37 -15.64 36.45
N ALA A 211 -5.96 -16.77 36.07
CA ALA A 211 -6.17 -17.91 36.97
C ALA A 211 -4.84 -18.45 37.51
N GLY A 212 -3.81 -18.58 36.67
CA GLY A 212 -2.46 -18.98 37.07
C GLY A 212 -1.83 -18.01 38.08
N ILE A 213 -1.96 -16.70 37.85
CA ILE A 213 -1.47 -15.66 38.79
C ILE A 213 -2.22 -15.75 40.12
N VAL A 214 -3.55 -15.91 40.11
CA VAL A 214 -4.35 -16.05 41.33
C VAL A 214 -3.93 -17.28 42.13
N VAL A 215 -3.77 -18.43 41.48
CA VAL A 215 -3.30 -19.67 42.14
C VAL A 215 -1.90 -19.46 42.73
N LEU A 216 -0.99 -18.81 42.00
CA LEU A 216 0.36 -18.54 42.47
C LEU A 216 0.38 -17.59 43.67
N VAL A 217 -0.47 -16.57 43.69
CA VAL A 217 -0.61 -15.66 44.84
C VAL A 217 -1.21 -16.38 46.06
N LEU A 218 -2.25 -17.19 45.87
CA LEU A 218 -2.89 -17.94 46.95
C LEU A 218 -1.97 -19.01 47.55
N THR A 219 -1.21 -19.73 46.70
CA THR A 219 -0.23 -20.72 47.16
C THR A 219 0.92 -20.07 47.90
N ARG A 220 1.46 -18.94 47.41
CA ARG A 220 2.48 -18.15 48.15
C ARG A 220 1.94 -17.63 49.49
N ARG A 221 0.69 -17.15 49.56
CA ARG A 221 0.07 -16.72 50.82
C ARG A 221 -0.12 -17.87 51.81
N LYS A 222 -0.51 -19.06 51.34
CA LYS A 222 -0.62 -20.24 52.20
C LYS A 222 0.76 -20.67 52.71
N ARG A 223 1.76 -20.77 51.83
CA ARG A 223 3.13 -21.18 52.20
C ARG A 223 3.74 -20.25 53.26
N GLY A 224 3.57 -18.94 53.12
CA GLY A 224 4.00 -17.97 54.14
C GLY A 224 3.22 -18.03 55.46
N LYS A 225 2.01 -18.63 55.49
CA LYS A 225 1.31 -18.93 56.75
C LYS A 225 1.83 -20.22 57.38
N TYR A 226 2.14 -21.25 56.59
CA TYR A 226 2.74 -22.50 57.08
C TYR A 226 4.13 -22.28 57.67
N GLU A 227 5.02 -21.53 56.99
CA GLU A 227 6.35 -21.20 57.52
C GLU A 227 6.27 -20.43 58.86
N LYS A 228 5.28 -19.53 59.00
CA LYS A 228 5.05 -18.82 60.26
C LYS A 228 4.50 -19.72 61.37
N ALA A 229 3.73 -20.75 61.04
CA ALA A 229 3.22 -21.72 62.01
C ALA A 229 4.33 -22.67 62.47
N GLU A 230 5.12 -23.24 61.56
CA GLU A 230 6.26 -24.10 61.90
C GLU A 230 7.31 -23.35 62.73
N MET A 231 7.63 -22.09 62.38
CA MET A 231 8.57 -21.29 63.17
C MET A 231 8.03 -20.99 64.58
N LYS A 232 6.71 -20.85 64.73
CA LYS A 232 6.09 -20.65 66.05
C LYS A 232 6.14 -21.94 66.88
N GLU A 233 5.81 -23.09 66.29
CA GLU A 233 5.87 -24.38 66.98
C GLU A 233 7.31 -24.77 67.35
N MET A 234 8.30 -24.58 66.47
CA MET A 234 9.70 -24.81 66.81
C MET A 234 10.19 -23.89 67.94
N ASN A 235 9.75 -22.63 67.96
CA ASN A 235 10.09 -21.71 69.04
C ASN A 235 9.44 -22.09 70.37
N GLU A 236 8.22 -22.65 70.35
CA GLU A 236 7.54 -23.16 71.56
C GLU A 236 8.23 -24.44 72.08
N VAL A 237 8.59 -25.38 71.21
CA VAL A 237 9.35 -26.59 71.57
C VAL A 237 10.74 -26.26 72.14
N GLN A 238 11.46 -25.31 71.53
CA GLN A 238 12.76 -24.84 72.05
C GLN A 238 12.60 -24.19 73.44
N ARG A 239 11.44 -23.60 73.74
CA ARG A 239 11.15 -22.99 75.03
C ARG A 239 10.85 -24.04 76.10
N GLU A 240 10.18 -25.12 75.74
CA GLU A 240 9.94 -26.26 76.64
C GLU A 240 11.21 -27.08 76.91
N LEU A 241 12.11 -27.23 75.94
CA LEU A 241 13.41 -27.90 76.16
C LEU A 241 14.39 -27.11 77.04
N ASN A 242 14.19 -25.80 77.18
CA ASN A 242 15.05 -24.91 77.97
C ASN A 242 14.46 -24.58 79.37
N SER A 243 13.38 -25.25 79.77
CA SER A 243 12.75 -25.16 81.09
C SER A 243 13.01 -26.43 81.90
#